data_AF-A0A970NW38-F1
#
_entry.id   AF-A0A970NW38-F1
#
_cell.length_a   1.000
_cell.length_b   1.000
_cell.length_c   1.000
_cell.angle_alpha   90.00
_cell.angle_beta   90.00
_cell.angle_gamma   90.00
#
_symmetry.space_group_name_H-M   'P 1'
#
loop_
_entity.id
_entity.type
_entity.pdbx_description
1 polymer ?
#
loop_
_entity_poly.entity_id
_entity_poly.type
_entity_poly.pdbx_seq_one_letter_code
_entity_poly.pdbx_strand_id
1 'polypeptide(L)' 'MAKIKKSYPAPEPDFIQKHKASLRRSYRQVIYLNDGEMSVVKEYCARFGVKSRSAVFRQATMERLLDELDNSHPTLF' A
#
# COMPACT_ATOMS: atom_id res chain seq x y z
N MET A 1 36.78 5.80 -12.56
CA MET A 1 35.57 6.21 -13.31
C MET A 1 34.66 7.01 -12.37
N ALA A 2 34.50 8.31 -12.59
CA ALA A 2 33.68 9.17 -11.73
C ALA A 2 32.18 8.97 -12.04
N LYS A 3 31.37 8.63 -11.03
CA LYS A 3 29.92 8.49 -11.19
C LYS A 3 29.28 9.87 -11.32
N ILE A 4 28.78 10.21 -12.52
CA ILE A 4 27.98 11.42 -12.75
C ILE A 4 26.65 11.26 -12.00
N LYS A 5 26.42 12.09 -10.96
CA LYS A 5 25.13 12.15 -10.27
C LYS A 5 24.13 12.81 -11.22
N LYS A 6 23.19 12.03 -11.77
CA LYS A 6 22.05 12.58 -12.51
C LYS A 6 21.18 13.37 -11.54
N SER A 7 21.16 14.70 -11.69
CA SER A 7 20.22 15.60 -11.02
C SER A 7 18.94 15.61 -11.84
N TYR A 8 17.85 15.08 -11.28
CA TYR A 8 16.53 15.20 -11.89
C TYR A 8 15.90 16.52 -11.45
N PRO A 9 15.33 17.33 -12.37
CA PRO A 9 14.62 18.55 -12.00
C PRO A 9 13.44 18.20 -11.08
N ALA A 10 13.18 19.07 -10.10
CA ALA A 10 12.03 18.92 -9.23
C ALA A 10 10.74 18.94 -10.08
N PRO A 11 9.79 18.01 -9.85
CA PRO A 11 8.56 17.97 -10.64
C PRO A 11 7.71 19.22 -10.41
N GLU A 12 7.02 19.66 -11.46
CA GLU A 12 6.13 20.81 -11.44
C GLU A 12 5.08 20.71 -10.31
N PRO A 13 4.74 21.82 -9.63
CA PRO A 13 3.84 21.80 -8.47
C PRO A 13 2.44 21.27 -8.81
N ASP A 14 1.93 21.55 -10.01
CA ASP A 14 0.63 21.08 -10.48
C ASP A 14 0.59 19.55 -10.64
N PHE A 15 1.70 18.96 -11.09
CA PHE A 15 1.83 17.51 -11.20
C PHE A 15 1.77 16.85 -9.82
N ILE A 16 2.44 17.44 -8.83
CA ILE A 16 2.42 16.95 -7.45
C ILE A 16 0.99 17.00 -6.88
N GLN A 17 0.25 18.08 -7.14
CA GLN A 17 -1.14 18.22 -6.67
C GLN A 17 -2.06 17.17 -7.30
N LYS A 18 -1.99 16.98 -8.63
CA LYS A 18 -2.77 15.96 -9.34
C LYS A 18 -2.45 14.55 -8.86
N HIS A 19 -1.17 14.23 -8.66
CA HIS A 19 -0.74 12.93 -8.14
C HIS A 19 -1.21 12.70 -6.69
N LYS A 20 -1.13 13.71 -5.83
CA LYS A 20 -1.70 13.61 -4.47
C LYS A 20 -3.21 13.41 -4.50
N ALA A 21 -3.91 14.06 -5.43
CA ALA A 21 -5.34 13.91 -5.60
C ALA A 21 -5.74 12.50 -6.07
N SER A 22 -4.98 11.89 -7.00
CA SER A 22 -5.25 10.52 -7.47
C SER A 22 -5.00 9.46 -6.39
N LEU A 23 -4.09 9.71 -5.45
CA LEU A 23 -3.82 8.82 -4.31
C LEU A 23 -4.83 8.97 -3.17
N ARG A 24 -5.82 9.87 -3.27
CA ARG A 24 -6.87 10.02 -2.26
C ARG A 24 -7.71 8.75 -2.20
N ARG A 25 -7.93 8.28 -0.97
CA ARG A 25 -8.76 7.11 -0.69
C ARG A 25 -10.21 7.54 -0.54
N SER A 26 -11.01 7.30 -1.57
CA SER A 26 -12.41 7.74 -1.65
C SER A 26 -13.41 6.65 -1.26
N TYR A 27 -13.01 5.38 -1.39
CA TYR A 27 -13.91 4.24 -1.20
C TYR A 27 -13.76 3.64 0.21
N ARG A 28 -14.88 3.45 0.89
CA ARG A 28 -14.93 2.79 2.20
C ARG A 28 -15.07 1.27 2.02
N GLN A 29 -14.26 0.53 2.75
CA GLN A 29 -14.35 -0.92 2.86
C GLN A 29 -14.51 -1.30 4.33
N VAL A 30 -15.35 -2.30 4.60
CA VAL A 30 -15.62 -2.81 5.95
C VAL A 30 -15.33 -4.30 5.94
N ILE A 31 -14.53 -4.75 6.91
CA ILE A 31 -14.20 -6.16 7.13
C ILE A 31 -14.70 -6.58 8.51
N TYR A 32 -15.25 -7.78 8.60
CA TYR A 32 -15.63 -8.41 9.85
C TYR A 32 -14.55 -9.41 10.24
N LEU A 33 -14.18 -9.39 11.51
CA LEU A 33 -13.18 -10.28 12.08
C LEU A 33 -13.77 -10.94 13.31
N ASN A 34 -13.40 -12.18 13.56
CA ASN A 34 -13.75 -12.86 14.80
C ASN A 34 -12.92 -12.34 15.99
N ASP A 35 -13.26 -12.79 17.20
CA ASP A 35 -12.58 -12.33 18.42
C ASP A 35 -11.09 -12.67 18.45
N GLY A 36 -10.71 -13.84 17.92
CA GLY A 36 -9.31 -14.27 17.83
C GLY A 36 -8.50 -13.46 16.83
N GLU A 37 -9.06 -13.21 15.64
CA GLU A 37 -8.44 -12.35 14.63
C GLU A 37 -8.27 -10.93 15.14
N MET A 38 -9.28 -10.41 15.86
CA MET A 38 -9.20 -9.09 16.46
C MET A 38 -8.14 -9.01 17.57
N SER A 39 -7.95 -10.06 18.37
CA SER A 39 -6.92 -10.09 19.42
C SER A 39 -5.51 -10.09 18.81
N VAL A 40 -5.28 -10.90 17.77
CA VAL A 40 -4.01 -10.95 17.03
C VAL A 40 -3.69 -9.59 16.40
N VAL A 41 -4.67 -8.93 15.78
CA VAL A 41 -4.46 -7.60 15.17
C VAL A 41 -4.08 -6.56 16.21
N LYS A 42 -4.72 -6.59 17.39
CA LYS A 42 -4.39 -5.68 18.50
C LYS A 42 -2.97 -5.91 19.00
N GLU A 43 -2.60 -7.17 19.20
CA GLU A 43 -1.27 -7.54 19.67
C GLU A 43 -0.18 -7.14 18.66
N TYR A 44 -0.42 -7.39 17.38
CA TYR A 44 0.48 -6.95 16.30
C TYR A 44 0.66 -5.43 16.32
N CYS A 45 -0.43 -4.67 16.39
CA CYS A 45 -0.33 -3.20 16.41
C CYS A 45 0.42 -2.69 17.65
N ALA A 46 0.23 -3.32 18.81
CA ALA A 46 0.91 -2.97 20.05
C ALA A 46 2.42 -3.27 19.98
N ARG A 47 2.81 -4.45 19.48
CA ARG A 47 4.21 -4.88 19.37
C ARG A 47 5.02 -4.03 18.38
N PHE A 48 4.42 -3.70 17.24
CA PHE A 48 5.13 -3.00 16.15
C PHE A 48 4.85 -1.49 16.10
N GLY A 49 4.10 -0.93 17.07
CA GLY A 49 3.81 0.50 17.15
C GLY A 49 2.98 1.04 15.98
N VAL A 50 2.16 0.20 15.36
CA VAL A 50 1.39 0.58 14.17
C VAL A 50 0.19 1.42 14.57
N LYS A 51 0.20 2.69 14.15
CA LYS A 51 -0.85 3.67 14.51
C LYS A 51 -2.21 3.42 13.84
N SER A 52 -2.24 2.69 12.72
CA SER A 52 -3.46 2.48 11.93
C SER A 52 -3.64 1.02 11.53
N ARG A 53 -4.66 0.38 12.11
CA ARG A 53 -5.11 -0.97 11.72
C ARG A 53 -5.45 -1.04 10.21
N SER A 54 -6.10 -0.01 9.69
CA SER A 54 -6.45 0.08 8.26
C SER A 54 -5.23 0.15 7.34
N ALA A 55 -4.07 0.59 7.85
CA ALA A 55 -2.83 0.54 7.07
C ALA A 55 -2.31 -0.90 6.94
N VAL A 56 -2.35 -1.67 8.04
CA VAL A 56 -1.95 -3.09 8.06
C VAL A 56 -2.79 -3.90 7.08
N PHE A 57 -4.11 -3.82 7.19
CA PHE A 57 -4.99 -4.57 6.29
C PHE A 57 -4.76 -4.19 4.83
N ARG A 58 -4.63 -2.89 4.54
CA ARG A 58 -4.38 -2.45 3.16
C ARG A 58 -3.07 -2.98 2.61
N GLN A 59 -2.01 -2.97 3.40
CA GLN A 59 -0.72 -3.49 2.99
C GLN A 59 -0.84 -4.99 2.67
N ALA A 60 -1.34 -5.78 3.62
CA ALA A 60 -1.49 -7.22 3.44
C ALA A 60 -2.38 -7.58 2.25
N THR A 61 -3.49 -6.85 2.04
CA THR A 61 -4.38 -7.07 0.89
C THR A 61 -3.71 -6.69 -0.42
N MET A 62 -3.06 -5.52 -0.50
CA MET A 62 -2.44 -5.06 -1.76
C MET A 62 -1.22 -5.87 -2.14
N GLU A 63 -0.41 -6.28 -1.17
CA GLU A 63 0.73 -7.19 -1.37
C GLU A 63 0.25 -8.48 -2.02
N ARG A 64 -0.74 -9.14 -1.43
CA ARG A 64 -1.32 -10.36 -1.99
C ARG A 64 -1.93 -10.17 -3.38
N LEU A 65 -2.70 -9.10 -3.58
CA LEU A 65 -3.35 -8.84 -4.88
C LEU A 65 -2.33 -8.59 -5.99
N LEU A 66 -1.28 -7.81 -5.71
CA LEU A 66 -0.24 -7.53 -6.69
C LEU A 66 0.59 -8.78 -6.98
N ASP A 67 0.96 -9.55 -5.96
CA ASP A 67 1.65 -10.83 -6.15
C ASP A 67 0.83 -11.80 -7.00
N GLU A 68 -0.48 -11.92 -6.74
CA GLU A 68 -1.37 -12.76 -7.54
C GLU A 68 -1.47 -12.25 -8.99
N LEU A 69 -1.60 -10.93 -9.20
CA LEU A 69 -1.66 -10.33 -10.54
C LEU A 69 -0.36 -10.51 -11.34
N ASP A 70 0.78 -10.32 -10.69
CA ASP A 70 2.08 -10.49 -11.34
C ASP A 70 2.32 -11.95 -11.72
N ASN A 71 1.87 -12.90 -10.88
CA ASN A 71 2.02 -14.34 -11.16
C ASN A 71 0.94 -14.90 -12.10
N SER A 72 -0.21 -14.24 -12.24
CA SER A 72 -1.25 -14.59 -13.21
C SER A 72 -0.99 -13.94 -14.55
N HIS A 73 0.10 -14.35 -15.20
CA HIS A 73 0.28 -14.07 -16.62
C HIS A 73 -0.83 -14.78 -17.42
N PRO A 74 -1.49 -14.10 -18.37
CA PRO A 74 -2.48 -14.76 -19.21
C PRO A 74 -1.79 -15.91 -19.95
N THR A 75 -2.27 -17.13 -19.74
CA THR A 75 -1.86 -18.26 -20.58
C THR A 75 -2.32 -17.92 -21.99
N LEU A 76 -1.36 -17.91 -22.91
CA LEU A 76 -1.54 -17.55 -24.31
C LEU A 76 -2.26 -18.70 -25.05
N PHE A 77 -3.48 -19.03 -24.60
CA PHE A 77 -4.39 -20.00 -25.21
C PHE A 77 -5.84 -19.60 -24.95
#